data_AF-A0A3P7LHU0-F1
#
_entry.id   AF-A0A3P7LHU0-F1
#
_cell.length_a   1.000
_cell.length_b   1.000
_cell.length_c   1.000
_cell.angle_alpha   90.00
_cell.angle_beta   90.00
_cell.angle_gamma   90.00
#
_symmetry.space_group_name_H-M   'P 1'
#
loop_
_entity.id
_entity.type
_entity.pdbx_description
1 polymer ?
#
loop_
_entity_poly.entity_id
_entity_poly.type
_entity_poly.pdbx_seq_one_letter_code
_entity_poly.pdbx_strand_id
1 'polypeptide(L)'
;MAPHNISFTHLPLLPQIVHPESGVVLGSNDVTYLADGSANTFRVAFKEPIPLNPHVNYLASATIKGQDTYYGTRGLREIVHECTSAGKVTFRFSYAACTNNGTSVEDGQIPEIIFFV
;
A
#
# COMPACT_ATOMS: atom_id res chain seq x y z
N MET A 1 25.02 -27.55 -3.52
CA MET A 1 23.98 -26.54 -3.31
C MET A 1 22.74 -27.00 -4.05
N ALA A 2 21.64 -27.29 -3.36
CA ALA A 2 20.37 -27.57 -4.02
C ALA A 2 19.87 -26.28 -4.69
N PRO A 3 19.23 -26.34 -5.87
CA PRO A 3 18.59 -25.16 -6.42
C PRO A 3 17.54 -24.69 -5.40
N HIS A 4 17.65 -23.42 -4.98
CA HIS A 4 16.56 -22.79 -4.24
C HIS A 4 15.35 -22.79 -5.18
N ASN A 5 14.40 -23.70 -4.97
CA ASN A 5 13.11 -23.68 -5.65
C ASN A 5 12.44 -22.36 -5.29
N ILE A 6 12.51 -21.39 -6.21
CA ILE A 6 11.75 -20.15 -6.12
C ILE A 6 10.28 -20.57 -6.21
N SER A 7 9.64 -20.65 -5.05
CA SER A 7 8.24 -21.05 -4.95
C SER A 7 7.38 -19.82 -5.16
N PHE A 8 6.96 -19.62 -6.41
CA PHE A 8 6.03 -18.56 -6.73
C PHE A 8 4.67 -18.85 -6.08
N THR A 9 4.11 -17.86 -5.40
CA THR A 9 2.81 -18.00 -4.74
C THR A 9 1.87 -16.91 -5.24
N HIS A 10 0.69 -17.34 -5.70
CA HIS A 10 -0.39 -16.46 -6.09
C HIS A 10 -1.18 -16.04 -4.86
N LEU A 11 -1.15 -14.75 -4.52
CA LEU A 11 -1.79 -14.21 -3.34
C LEU A 11 -2.91 -13.26 -3.74
N PRO A 12 -4.18 -13.56 -3.41
CA PRO A 12 -5.28 -12.62 -3.56
C PRO A 12 -5.01 -11.36 -2.73
N LEU A 13 -5.16 -10.21 -3.37
CA LEU A 13 -4.96 -8.90 -2.79
C LEU A 13 -6.10 -7.97 -3.24
N LEU A 14 -6.74 -7.35 -2.25
CA LEU A 14 -7.74 -6.31 -2.45
C LEU A 14 -7.23 -4.98 -1.86
N PRO A 15 -6.61 -4.10 -2.66
CA PRO A 15 -6.32 -2.74 -2.28
C PRO A 15 -7.58 -1.87 -2.37
N GLN A 16 -7.70 -0.91 -1.47
CA GLN A 16 -8.77 0.07 -1.45
C GLN A 16 -8.25 1.44 -1.00
N ILE A 17 -8.80 2.50 -1.57
CA ILE A 17 -8.78 3.84 -0.97
C ILE A 17 -10.18 4.15 -0.48
N VAL A 18 -10.29 4.56 0.79
CA VAL A 18 -11.57 4.79 1.46
C VAL A 18 -11.59 6.19 2.05
N HIS A 19 -12.70 6.88 1.92
CA HIS A 19 -12.95 8.11 2.67
C HIS A 19 -13.32 7.75 4.12
N PRO A 20 -12.48 8.05 5.12
CA PRO A 20 -12.56 7.43 6.45
C PRO A 20 -13.82 7.81 7.22
N GLU A 21 -14.31 9.04 7.06
CA GLU A 21 -15.49 9.53 7.80
C GLU A 21 -16.80 8.90 7.29
N SER A 22 -16.87 8.61 5.99
CA SER A 22 -18.09 8.09 5.34
C SER A 22 -18.03 6.59 5.09
N GLY A 23 -16.85 5.97 5.17
CA GLY A 23 -16.62 4.58 4.80
C GLY A 23 -16.75 4.31 3.28
N VAL A 24 -16.90 5.35 2.45
CA VAL A 24 -17.07 5.20 1.00
C VAL A 24 -15.76 4.76 0.37
N VAL A 25 -15.79 3.64 -0.34
CA VAL A 25 -14.68 3.15 -1.15
C VAL A 25 -14.59 4.00 -2.42
N LEU A 26 -13.49 4.75 -2.56
CA LEU A 26 -13.22 5.60 -3.71
C LEU A 26 -12.63 4.80 -4.88
N GLY A 27 -11.96 3.70 -4.59
CA GLY A 27 -11.50 2.77 -5.60
C GLY A 27 -11.01 1.46 -4.99
N SER A 28 -11.09 0.40 -5.77
CA SER A 28 -10.65 -0.94 -5.38
C SER A 28 -10.30 -1.77 -6.61
N ASN A 29 -9.51 -2.82 -6.42
CA ASN A 29 -9.23 -3.77 -7.49
C ASN A 29 -8.94 -5.17 -6.94
N ASP A 30 -9.86 -6.12 -7.13
CA ASP A 30 -9.61 -7.50 -6.74
C ASP A 30 -8.60 -8.14 -7.71
N VAL A 31 -7.39 -8.38 -7.22
CA VAL A 31 -6.28 -8.89 -8.02
C VAL A 31 -5.61 -10.07 -7.33
N THR A 32 -4.83 -10.81 -8.09
CA THR A 32 -3.89 -11.80 -7.55
C THR A 32 -2.49 -11.39 -7.96
N TYR A 33 -1.61 -11.15 -6.99
CA TYR A 33 -0.21 -10.85 -7.27
C TYR A 33 0.64 -12.12 -7.13
N LEU A 34 1.75 -12.15 -7.87
CA LEU A 34 2.71 -13.24 -7.84
C LEU A 34 3.87 -12.87 -6.90
N ALA A 35 3.92 -13.48 -5.73
CA ALA A 35 5.06 -13.37 -4.83
C ALA A 35 6.15 -14.34 -5.29
N ASP A 36 7.36 -13.84 -5.51
CA ASP A 36 8.55 -14.64 -5.88
C ASP A 36 9.38 -15.09 -4.66
N GLY A 37 8.91 -14.80 -3.44
CA GLY A 37 9.61 -15.12 -2.20
C GLY A 37 10.74 -14.17 -1.84
N SER A 38 11.00 -13.12 -2.64
CA SER A 38 11.92 -12.05 -2.29
C SER A 38 11.29 -11.02 -1.35
N ALA A 39 12.14 -10.20 -0.73
CA ALA A 39 11.72 -9.05 0.09
C ALA A 39 11.42 -7.79 -0.75
N ASN A 40 11.25 -7.93 -2.07
CA ASN A 40 10.93 -6.81 -2.94
C ASN A 40 9.49 -6.33 -2.74
N THR A 41 9.23 -5.08 -3.12
CA THR A 41 7.87 -4.55 -3.20
C THR A 41 7.20 -4.98 -4.51
N PHE A 42 5.90 -5.27 -4.43
CA PHE A 42 5.09 -5.65 -5.60
C PHE A 42 4.02 -4.60 -5.84
N ARG A 43 3.96 -4.12 -7.09
CA ARG A 43 3.06 -3.04 -7.47
C ARG A 43 1.72 -3.61 -7.89
N VAL A 44 0.65 -3.05 -7.33
CA VAL A 44 -0.72 -3.30 -7.77
C VAL A 44 -1.38 -1.97 -8.08
N ALA A 45 -2.01 -1.90 -9.23
CA ALA A 45 -2.75 -0.72 -9.66
C ALA A 45 -4.24 -0.88 -9.36
N PHE A 46 -4.89 0.25 -9.08
CA PHE A 46 -6.35 0.35 -9.18
C PHE A 46 -6.79 0.24 -10.65
N LYS A 47 -8.08 -0.02 -10.88
CA LYS A 47 -8.63 -0.08 -12.25
C LYS A 47 -8.46 1.25 -12.99
N GLU A 48 -8.55 2.35 -12.25
CA GLU A 48 -8.35 3.72 -12.73
C GLU A 48 -7.62 4.52 -11.65
N PRO A 49 -6.88 5.60 -12.00
CA PRO A 49 -6.31 6.51 -11.02
C PRO A 49 -7.41 7.12 -10.13
N ILE A 50 -7.14 7.22 -8.83
CA ILE A 50 -8.09 7.78 -7.85
C ILE A 50 -7.66 9.21 -7.55
N PRO A 51 -8.44 10.24 -7.94
CA PRO A 51 -8.12 11.63 -7.62
C PRO A 51 -8.22 11.87 -6.12
N LEU A 52 -7.16 12.43 -5.52
CA LEU A 52 -7.12 12.81 -4.12
C LEU A 52 -6.99 14.33 -4.00
N ASN A 53 -7.76 14.89 -3.07
CA ASN A 53 -7.70 16.31 -2.79
C ASN A 53 -6.62 16.59 -1.73
N PRO A 54 -5.84 17.67 -1.88
CA PRO A 54 -4.91 18.09 -0.83
C PRO A 54 -5.60 18.29 0.51
N HIS A 55 -4.90 17.95 1.60
CA HIS A 55 -5.36 18.15 2.98
C HIS A 55 -6.63 17.38 3.39
N VAL A 56 -7.03 16.36 2.61
CA VAL A 56 -8.09 15.42 2.98
C VAL A 56 -7.46 14.11 3.46
N ASN A 57 -8.03 13.52 4.51
CA ASN A 57 -7.60 12.23 5.03
C ASN A 57 -8.20 11.09 4.22
N TYR A 58 -7.38 10.09 3.90
CA TYR A 58 -7.79 8.88 3.21
C TYR A 58 -7.25 7.67 3.95
N LEU A 59 -8.02 6.58 3.94
CA LEU A 59 -7.57 5.27 4.41
C LEU A 59 -7.09 4.45 3.20
N ALA A 60 -5.79 4.14 3.17
CA ALA A 60 -5.25 3.11 2.30
C ALA A 60 -5.38 1.76 3.02
N SER A 61 -6.00 0.79 2.35
CA SER A 61 -6.21 -0.58 2.87
C SER A 61 -5.77 -1.59 1.83
N ALA A 62 -5.25 -2.72 2.29
CA ALA A 62 -4.85 -3.85 1.45
C ALA A 62 -5.17 -5.16 2.20
N THR A 63 -6.12 -5.93 1.70
CA THR A 63 -6.42 -7.25 2.25
C THR A 63 -5.67 -8.31 1.46
N ILE A 64 -4.64 -8.89 2.06
CA ILE A 64 -3.85 -9.98 1.48
C ILE A 64 -4.31 -11.29 2.10
N LYS A 65 -4.55 -12.31 1.27
CA LYS A 65 -4.89 -13.68 1.73
C LYS A 65 -3.79 -14.65 1.32
N GLY A 66 -3.42 -15.56 2.22
CA GLY A 66 -2.48 -16.64 1.95
C GLY A 66 -1.38 -16.71 3.00
N GLN A 67 -0.17 -17.07 2.57
CA GLN A 67 0.99 -17.26 3.44
C GLN A 67 1.55 -15.96 4.01
N ASP A 68 2.46 -16.09 4.98
CA ASP A 68 3.18 -14.97 5.58
C ASP A 68 3.99 -14.20 4.53
N THR A 69 4.07 -12.89 4.72
CA THR A 69 4.76 -11.96 3.82
C THR A 69 5.76 -11.10 4.59
N TYR A 70 6.75 -10.56 3.89
CA TYR A 70 7.66 -9.55 4.46
C TYR A 70 6.89 -8.27 4.80
N TYR A 71 7.36 -7.54 5.81
CA TYR A 71 6.79 -6.27 6.27
C TYR A 71 7.89 -5.22 6.44
N GLY A 72 7.52 -3.94 6.32
CA GLY A 72 8.40 -2.80 6.54
C GLY A 72 8.54 -2.47 8.02
N THR A 73 9.64 -1.82 8.39
CA THR A 73 9.91 -1.29 9.74
C THR A 73 10.51 0.10 9.65
N ARG A 74 10.46 0.87 10.76
CA ARG A 74 10.99 2.25 10.85
C ARG A 74 10.32 3.23 9.88
N GLY A 75 9.01 3.08 9.68
CA GLY A 75 8.23 3.99 8.86
C GLY A 75 8.22 5.44 9.38
N LEU A 76 7.95 6.37 8.48
CA LEU A 76 8.01 7.80 8.71
C LEU A 76 6.60 8.41 8.72
N ARG A 77 6.35 9.32 9.66
CA ARG A 77 5.08 10.08 9.73
C ARG A 77 4.92 11.09 8.60
N GLU A 78 6.01 11.57 8.05
CA GLU A 78 6.00 12.55 6.97
C GLU A 78 7.07 12.18 5.94
N ILE A 79 6.68 12.19 4.67
CA ILE A 79 7.57 11.99 3.53
C ILE A 79 7.33 13.13 2.55
N VAL A 80 8.40 13.83 2.18
CA VAL A 80 8.37 14.89 1.16
C VAL A 80 8.96 14.34 -0.13
N HIS A 81 8.17 14.36 -1.19
CA HIS A 81 8.60 14.00 -2.54
C HIS A 81 8.77 15.27 -3.38
N GLU A 82 9.97 15.50 -3.90
CA GLU A 82 10.28 16.61 -4.80
C GLU A 82 9.90 16.21 -6.24
N CYS A 83 8.83 16.78 -6.77
CA CYS A 83 8.41 16.63 -8.15
C CYS A 83 9.09 17.67 -9.04
N THR A 84 9.73 17.21 -10.10
CA THR A 84 10.42 18.08 -11.08
C THR A 84 9.48 19.07 -11.77
N SER A 85 8.20 18.71 -11.95
CA SER A 85 7.19 19.50 -12.67
C SER A 85 6.25 20.31 -11.78
N ALA A 86 6.13 19.97 -10.49
CA ALA A 86 5.03 20.42 -9.65
C ALA A 86 5.43 20.86 -8.23
N GLY A 87 6.73 20.99 -7.95
CA GLY A 87 7.23 21.37 -6.64
C GLY A 87 7.21 20.21 -5.66
N LYS A 88 6.76 20.42 -4.42
CA LYS A 88 6.83 19.42 -3.34
C LYS A 88 5.47 18.79 -3.06
N VAL A 89 5.41 17.48 -3.00
CA VAL A 89 4.26 16.72 -2.50
C VAL A 89 4.62 16.12 -1.14
N THR A 90 3.84 16.43 -0.11
CA THR A 90 4.06 15.91 1.23
C THR A 90 2.97 14.91 1.59
N PHE A 91 3.38 13.68 1.89
CA PHE A 91 2.51 12.65 2.45
C PHE A 91 2.66 12.64 3.97
N ARG A 92 1.54 12.60 4.68
CA ARG A 92 1.49 12.44 6.13
C ARG A 92 0.74 11.16 6.48
N PHE A 93 1.38 10.31 7.25
CA PHE A 93 0.83 9.03 7.68
C PHE A 93 0.39 9.11 9.13
N SER A 94 -0.83 8.66 9.38
CA SER A 94 -1.42 8.58 10.71
C SER A 94 -1.92 7.16 10.96
N TYR A 95 -1.95 6.77 12.22
CA TYR A 95 -2.45 5.45 12.60
C TYR A 95 -3.93 5.32 12.25
N ALA A 96 -4.27 4.31 11.46
CA ALA A 96 -5.64 3.91 11.20
C ALA A 96 -6.10 2.95 12.31
N ALA A 97 -6.93 3.46 13.23
CA ALA A 97 -7.60 2.59 14.20
C ALA A 97 -8.53 1.60 13.46
N CYS A 98 -8.71 0.39 14.03
CA CYS A 98 -9.52 -0.74 13.51
C CYS A 98 -8.72 -1.82 12.73
N THR A 99 -9.27 -2.36 11.63
CA THR A 99 -8.80 -3.59 10.95
C THR A 99 -7.51 -3.38 10.15
N ASN A 100 -6.42 -3.10 10.87
CA ASN A 100 -5.10 -2.80 10.30
C ASN A 100 -4.14 -3.99 10.31
N ASN A 101 -4.55 -5.12 10.91
CA ASN A 101 -3.76 -6.35 11.03
C ASN A 101 -2.33 -6.10 11.54
N GLY A 102 -2.17 -5.17 12.50
CA GLY A 102 -0.87 -4.81 13.06
C GLY A 102 -0.08 -3.77 12.26
N THR A 103 -0.55 -3.32 11.09
CA THR A 103 0.07 -2.22 10.35
C THR A 103 -0.11 -0.91 11.11
N SER A 104 1.00 -0.22 11.35
CA SER A 104 1.09 1.09 12.00
C SER A 104 1.80 2.08 11.08
N VAL A 105 2.16 3.27 11.61
CA VAL A 105 3.01 4.20 10.85
C VAL A 105 4.45 3.68 10.81
N GLU A 106 4.86 2.95 11.84
CA GLU A 106 6.23 2.52 12.05
C GLU A 106 6.51 1.15 11.42
N ASP A 107 5.55 0.23 11.39
CA ASP A 107 5.76 -1.17 10.96
C ASP A 107 4.53 -1.73 10.21
N GLY A 108 4.76 -2.64 9.26
CA GLY A 108 3.69 -3.41 8.61
C GLY A 108 3.69 -3.33 7.08
N GLN A 109 2.48 -3.36 6.50
CA GLN A 109 2.25 -3.46 5.06
C GLN A 109 2.00 -2.09 4.39
N ILE A 110 1.88 -2.11 3.06
CA ILE A 110 1.69 -0.93 2.18
C ILE A 110 2.93 -0.01 2.18
N PRO A 111 4.08 -0.50 1.71
CA PRO A 111 5.35 0.23 1.78
C PRO A 111 5.46 1.41 0.79
N GLU A 112 4.63 1.44 -0.26
CA GLU A 112 4.73 2.42 -1.36
C GLU A 112 3.36 2.97 -1.77
N ILE A 113 3.32 4.25 -2.12
CA ILE A 113 2.21 4.88 -2.85
C ILE A 113 2.74 5.28 -4.22
N ILE A 114 2.07 4.83 -5.28
CA ILE A 114 2.38 5.21 -6.66
C ILE A 114 1.33 6.25 -7.08
N PHE A 115 1.79 7.44 -7.47
CA PHE A 115 0.92 8.57 -7.78
C PHE A 115 1.43 9.38 -8.98
N PHE A 116 0.54 10.21 -9.50
CA PHE A 116 0.83 11.22 -10.53
C PHE A 116 0.56 12.61 -9.96
N VAL A 117 1.23 13.61 -10.52
CA VAL A 117 1.03 15.03 -10.20
C VAL A 117 0.74 15.80 -11.48
#